data_AF-K2A8I4-F1
#
_entry.id   AF-K2A8I4-F1
#
_cell.length_a   1.000
_cell.length_b   1.000
_cell.length_c   1.000
_cell.angle_alpha   90.00
_cell.angle_beta   90.00
_cell.angle_gamma   90.00
#
_symmetry.space_group_name_H-M   'P 1'
#
loop_
_entity.id
_entity.type
_entity.pdbx_description
1 polymer ?
#
loop_
_entity_poly.entity_id
_entity_poly.type
_entity_poly.pdbx_seq_one_letter_code
_entity_poly.pdbx_strand_id
1 'polypeptide(L)'
;MNTILKKGKQILLSQQSSVISAASVIMLMVVASRILGLVRQRVLAHFFLPEELSLFFAAFRLPDLLFEVLVFGTFSSAFIPVFTKSLKKGDTLAWDIAGRVVNIGLVIFIPIAIIFSFNAEAIYSYVAPGFSVEEIQII
;
A
#
# COMPACT_ATOMS: atom_id res chain seq x y z
N MET A 1 34.51 0.22 2.60
CA MET A 1 33.04 0.04 2.58
C MET A 1 32.39 1.39 2.27
N ASN A 2 31.78 1.53 1.09
CA ASN A 2 31.72 2.77 0.31
C ASN A 2 30.93 3.93 0.96
N THR A 3 31.53 5.12 0.93
CA THR A 3 31.00 6.42 1.38
C THR A 3 29.62 6.75 0.80
N ILE A 4 29.31 6.22 -0.40
CA ILE A 4 28.01 6.34 -1.07
C ILE A 4 26.90 5.60 -0.30
N LEU A 5 27.17 4.38 0.16
CA LEU A 5 26.23 3.59 0.97
C LEU A 5 25.97 4.25 2.34
N LYS A 6 27.01 4.83 2.97
CA LYS A 6 26.83 5.59 4.21
C LYS A 6 25.97 6.84 4.00
N LYS A 7 26.19 7.60 2.93
CA LYS A 7 25.39 8.80 2.61
C LYS A 7 23.93 8.47 2.29
N GLY A 8 23.68 7.42 1.50
CA GLY A 8 22.32 6.96 1.21
C GLY A 8 21.58 6.50 2.46
N LYS A 9 22.26 5.73 3.32
CA LYS A 9 21.72 5.29 4.61
C LYS A 9 21.45 6.47 5.54
N GLN A 10 22.31 7.49 5.54
CA GLN A 10 22.13 8.70 6.34
C GLN A 10 20.92 9.51 5.87
N ILE A 11 20.70 9.69 4.57
CA ILE A 11 19.53 10.43 4.05
C ILE A 11 18.21 9.72 4.42
N LEU A 12 18.16 8.39 4.34
CA LEU A 12 16.95 7.62 4.62
C LEU A 12 16.70 7.36 6.11
N LEU A 13 17.76 7.22 6.91
CA LEU A 13 17.64 6.83 8.33
C LEU A 13 17.96 7.97 9.32
N SER A 14 18.40 9.14 8.87
CA SER A 14 18.56 10.29 9.78
C SER A 14 17.19 10.83 10.17
N GLN A 15 17.01 11.11 11.46
CA GLN A 15 15.84 11.84 11.95
C GLN A 15 15.77 13.22 11.29
N GLN A 16 14.63 13.52 10.67
CA GLN A 16 14.40 14.79 10.01
C GLN A 16 14.06 15.86 11.06
N SER A 17 14.80 16.96 11.05
CA SER A 17 14.70 18.02 12.06
C SER A 17 13.59 19.05 11.79
N SER A 18 13.03 19.07 10.57
CA SER A 18 11.95 19.98 10.18
C SER A 18 10.89 19.27 9.35
N VAL A 19 9.68 19.81 9.39
CA VAL A 19 8.54 19.33 8.59
C VAL A 19 8.87 19.38 7.10
N ILE A 20 9.54 20.45 6.64
CA ILE A 20 9.94 20.62 5.24
C ILE A 20 10.91 19.50 4.84
N SER A 21 11.92 19.23 5.66
CA SER A 21 12.90 18.18 5.39
C SER A 21 12.24 16.80 5.30
N ALA A 22 11.33 16.49 6.22
CA ALA A 22 10.55 15.25 6.18
C ALA A 22 9.66 15.15 4.94
N ALA A 23 8.93 16.22 4.61
CA ALA A 23 8.05 16.28 3.45
C ALA A 23 8.83 16.11 2.13
N SER A 24 10.02 16.71 2.02
CA SER A 24 10.89 16.56 0.85
C SER A 24 11.36 15.11 0.67
N VAL A 25 11.75 14.44 1.75
CA VAL A 25 12.14 13.02 1.70
C VAL A 25 10.96 12.16 1.25
N ILE A 26 9.77 12.35 1.82
CA ILE A 26 8.56 11.62 1.44
C ILE A 26 8.24 11.87 -0.05
N MET A 27 8.27 13.12 -0.50
CA MET A 27 8.00 13.48 -1.90
C MET A 27 8.97 12.79 -2.86
N LEU A 28 10.27 12.78 -2.54
CA LEU A 28 11.28 12.09 -3.35
C LEU A 28 11.00 10.58 -3.42
N MET A 29 10.61 9.96 -2.31
CA MET A 29 10.24 8.54 -2.30
C MET A 29 8.97 8.27 -3.12
N VAL A 30 7.98 9.16 -3.08
CA VAL A 30 6.76 9.05 -3.90
C VAL A 30 7.10 9.17 -5.38
N VAL A 31 7.92 10.14 -5.77
CA VAL A 31 8.36 10.31 -7.17
C VAL A 31 9.13 9.08 -7.64
N ALA A 32 10.06 8.56 -6.84
CA ALA A 32 10.81 7.34 -7.15
C ALA A 32 9.87 6.13 -7.34
N SER A 33 8.87 5.98 -6.45
CA SER A 33 7.85 4.93 -6.55
C SER A 33 7.02 5.06 -7.84
N ARG A 34 6.62 6.28 -8.22
CA ARG A 34 5.89 6.53 -9.48
C ARG A 34 6.72 6.19 -10.71
N ILE A 35 8.02 6.51 -10.71
CA ILE A 35 8.94 6.14 -11.81
C ILE A 35 9.03 4.62 -11.93
N LEU A 36 9.20 3.90 -10.83
CA LEU A 36 9.18 2.42 -10.83
C LEU A 36 7.84 1.86 -11.32
N GLY A 37 6.72 2.50 -10.94
CA GLY A 37 5.39 2.16 -11.45
C GLY A 37 5.27 2.32 -12.97
N LEU A 38 5.85 3.38 -13.54
CA LEU A 38 5.91 3.58 -15.00
C LEU A 38 6.76 2.51 -15.68
N VAL A 39 7.91 2.14 -15.09
CA VAL A 39 8.74 1.05 -15.60
C VAL A 39 7.95 -0.27 -15.59
N ARG A 40 7.26 -0.59 -14.48
CA ARG A 40 6.37 -1.75 -14.40
C ARG A 40 5.33 -1.74 -15.52
N GLN A 41 4.65 -0.62 -15.75
CA GLN A 41 3.65 -0.51 -16.81
C GLN A 41 4.25 -0.73 -18.20
N ARG A 42 5.43 -0.16 -18.48
CA ARG A 42 6.15 -0.37 -19.74
C ARG A 42 6.55 -1.84 -19.95
N VAL A 43 7.03 -2.50 -18.91
CA VAL A 43 7.38 -3.92 -18.96
C VAL A 43 6.14 -4.76 -19.22
N LEU A 44 5.04 -4.54 -18.50
CA LEU A 44 3.79 -5.28 -18.70
C LEU A 44 3.23 -5.08 -20.11
N ALA A 45 3.18 -3.84 -20.62
CA ALA A 45 2.70 -3.54 -21.97
C ALA A 45 3.60 -4.10 -23.09
N HIS A 46 4.83 -4.52 -22.78
CA HIS A 46 5.70 -5.20 -23.74
C HIS A 46 5.41 -6.70 -23.83
N PHE A 47 5.00 -7.33 -22.73
CA PHE A 47 4.82 -8.78 -22.65
C PHE A 47 3.37 -9.24 -22.80
N PHE A 48 2.38 -8.39 -22.47
CA PHE A 48 0.97 -8.76 -22.43
C PHE A 48 0.13 -7.96 -23.43
N LEU A 49 -0.97 -8.56 -23.88
CA LEU A 49 -1.93 -7.89 -24.75
C LEU A 49 -2.76 -6.86 -23.96
N PRO A 50 -3.33 -5.83 -24.62
CA PRO A 50 -4.13 -4.81 -23.95
C PRO A 50 -5.31 -5.38 -23.14
N GLU A 51 -5.95 -6.44 -23.64
CA GLU A 51 -7.11 -7.11 -23.02
C GLU A 51 -6.71 -7.86 -21.73
N GLU A 52 -5.57 -8.55 -21.73
CA GLU A 52 -5.05 -9.23 -20.55
C GLU A 52 -4.63 -8.21 -19.48
N LEU A 53 -4.04 -7.09 -19.92
CA LEU A 53 -3.55 -6.05 -19.03
C LEU A 53 -4.68 -5.24 -18.38
N SER A 54 -5.77 -4.97 -19.11
CA SER A 54 -6.96 -4.33 -18.56
C SER A 54 -7.60 -5.20 -17.49
N LEU A 55 -7.68 -6.51 -17.72
CA LEU A 55 -8.19 -7.49 -16.76
C LEU A 55 -7.31 -7.59 -15.51
N PHE A 56 -5.99 -7.64 -15.69
CA PHE A 56 -5.03 -7.57 -14.59
C PHE A 56 -5.24 -6.31 -13.74
N PHE A 57 -5.31 -5.12 -14.35
CA PHE A 57 -5.54 -3.89 -13.59
C PHE A 57 -6.91 -3.83 -12.93
N ALA A 58 -7.94 -4.41 -13.53
CA ALA A 58 -9.25 -4.55 -12.91
C ALA A 58 -9.17 -5.39 -11.64
N ALA A 59 -8.51 -6.56 -11.71
CA ALA A 59 -8.32 -7.45 -10.57
C ALA A 59 -7.65 -6.76 -9.37
N PHE A 60 -6.67 -5.89 -9.60
CA PHE A 60 -6.00 -5.17 -8.50
C PHE A 60 -6.80 -4.03 -7.89
N ARG A 61 -7.93 -3.63 -8.49
CA ARG A 61 -8.68 -2.45 -8.05
C ARG A 61 -9.25 -2.58 -6.64
N LEU A 62 -9.87 -3.70 -6.30
CA LEU A 62 -10.43 -3.91 -4.97
C LEU A 62 -9.34 -3.94 -3.87
N PRO A 63 -8.25 -4.74 -4.02
CA PRO A 63 -7.12 -4.68 -3.08
C PRO A 63 -6.51 -3.29 -2.94
N ASP A 64 -6.30 -2.58 -4.06
CA ASP A 64 -5.69 -1.25 -4.06
C ASP A 64 -6.57 -0.25 -3.31
N LEU A 65 -7.89 -0.26 -3.53
CA LEU A 65 -8.84 0.60 -2.82
C LEU A 65 -8.79 0.37 -1.30
N LEU A 66 -8.77 -0.89 -0.85
CA LEU A 66 -8.67 -1.23 0.56
C LEU A 66 -7.36 -0.73 1.17
N PHE A 67 -6.24 -0.92 0.46
CA PHE A 67 -4.93 -0.45 0.89
C PHE A 67 -4.87 1.08 0.98
N GLU A 68 -5.41 1.79 -0.02
CA GLU A 68 -5.43 3.26 -0.04
C GLU A 68 -6.25 3.83 1.12
N VAL A 69 -7.44 3.29 1.40
CA VAL A 69 -8.27 3.71 2.54
C VAL A 69 -7.55 3.47 3.87
N LEU A 70 -6.88 2.32 4.01
CA LEU A 70 -6.09 2.02 5.20
C LEU A 70 -4.92 2.99 5.37
N VAL A 71 -4.12 3.20 4.32
CA VAL A 71 -2.90 4.03 4.39
C VAL A 71 -3.24 5.51 4.56
N PHE A 72 -4.08 6.07 3.69
CA PHE A 72 -4.42 7.48 3.72
C PHE A 72 -5.43 7.83 4.81
N GLY A 73 -6.35 6.92 5.12
CA GLY A 73 -7.33 7.08 6.19
C GLY A 73 -6.77 6.64 7.54
N THR A 74 -6.92 5.36 7.84
CA THR A 74 -6.73 4.81 9.20
C THR A 74 -5.31 4.98 9.73
N PHE A 75 -4.28 4.67 8.93
CA PHE A 75 -2.90 4.70 9.39
C PHE A 75 -2.41 6.13 9.59
N SER A 76 -2.63 7.00 8.60
CA SER A 76 -2.16 8.39 8.64
C SER A 76 -2.85 9.22 9.72
N SER A 77 -4.15 9.03 9.93
CA SER A 77 -4.93 9.83 10.89
C SER A 77 -4.95 9.29 12.32
N ALA A 78 -4.91 7.96 12.52
CA ALA A 78 -5.07 7.35 13.84
C ALA A 78 -3.83 6.58 14.30
N PHE A 79 -3.30 5.66 13.47
CA PHE A 79 -2.19 4.81 13.90
C PHE A 79 -0.89 5.57 14.15
N ILE A 80 -0.41 6.35 13.17
CA ILE A 80 0.88 7.05 13.26
C ILE A 80 0.94 7.98 14.47
N PRO A 81 -0.08 8.83 14.76
CA PRO A 81 -0.07 9.68 15.95
C PRO A 81 -0.05 8.89 17.26
N VAL A 82 -0.83 7.82 17.36
CA VAL A 82 -0.91 6.97 18.57
C VAL A 82 0.40 6.23 18.78
N PHE A 83 0.93 5.60 17.73
CA PHE A 83 2.20 4.88 17.78
C PHE A 83 3.35 5.81 18.18
N THR A 84 3.46 6.98 17.53
CA THR A 84 4.52 7.96 17.83
C THR A 84 4.40 8.51 19.25
N LYS A 85 3.18 8.74 19.75
CA LYS A 85 2.95 9.16 21.14
C LYS A 85 3.34 8.08 22.14
N SER A 86 3.10 6.81 21.82
CA SER A 86 3.49 5.67 22.66
C SER A 86 4.98 5.40 22.62
N LEU A 87 5.63 5.61 21.48
CA LEU A 87 7.08 5.49 21.31
C LEU A 87 7.82 6.44 22.25
N LYS A 88 7.31 7.67 22.44
CA LYS A 88 7.84 8.62 23.42
C LYS A 88 7.75 8.14 24.88
N LYS A 89 6.88 7.17 25.18
CA LYS A 89 6.71 6.60 26.52
C LYS A 89 7.52 5.31 26.73
N GLY A 90 8.04 4.73 25.65
CA GLY A 90 8.86 3.51 25.68
C GLY A 90 8.60 2.63 24.46
N ASP A 91 9.68 2.03 23.94
CA ASP A 91 9.63 1.20 22.73
C ASP A 91 8.71 0.00 22.88
N THR A 92 8.73 -0.68 24.04
CA THR A 92 7.91 -1.86 24.31
C THR A 92 6.43 -1.57 24.16
N LEU A 93 5.95 -0.44 24.71
CA LEU A 93 4.55 -0.04 24.61
C LEU A 93 4.14 0.27 23.17
N ALA A 94 5.01 0.91 22.40
CA ALA A 94 4.74 1.22 20.99
C ALA A 94 4.62 -0.06 20.15
N TRP A 95 5.55 -1.00 20.34
CA TRP A 95 5.53 -2.28 19.64
C TRP A 95 4.35 -3.17 20.07
N ASP A 96 3.95 -3.14 21.33
CA ASP A 96 2.72 -3.79 21.80
C ASP A 96 1.48 -3.25 21.09
N ILE A 97 1.39 -1.92 20.92
CA ILE A 97 0.29 -1.29 20.18
C ILE A 97 0.32 -1.70 18.71
N ALA A 98 1.49 -1.65 18.07
CA ALA A 98 1.65 -2.10 16.69
C ALA A 98 1.21 -3.56 16.53
N GLY A 99 1.66 -4.45 17.41
CA GLY A 99 1.28 -5.86 17.41
C GLY A 99 -0.23 -6.06 17.57
N ARG A 100 -0.87 -5.31 18.49
CA ARG A 100 -2.34 -5.36 18.66
C ARG A 100 -3.08 -4.90 17.41
N VAL A 101 -2.64 -3.80 16.79
CA VAL A 101 -3.26 -3.28 15.56
C VAL A 101 -3.12 -4.28 14.42
N VAL A 102 -1.94 -4.89 14.26
CA VAL A 102 -1.72 -5.95 13.26
C VAL A 102 -2.61 -7.16 13.53
N ASN A 103 -2.65 -7.66 14.77
CA ASN A 103 -3.46 -8.83 15.12
C ASN A 103 -4.96 -8.57 14.91
N ILE A 104 -5.46 -7.41 15.35
CA ILE A 104 -6.86 -6.99 15.09
C ILE A 104 -7.10 -6.89 13.59
N GLY A 105 -6.18 -6.26 12.86
CA GLY A 105 -6.23 -6.17 11.40
C GLY A 105 -6.32 -7.54 10.75
N LEU A 106 -5.48 -8.50 11.15
CA LEU A 106 -5.52 -9.87 10.63
C LEU A 106 -6.85 -10.56 10.92
N VAL A 107 -7.35 -10.45 12.17
CA VAL A 107 -8.63 -11.03 12.57
C VAL A 107 -9.81 -10.44 11.80
N ILE A 108 -9.74 -9.18 11.38
CA ILE A 108 -10.80 -8.52 10.60
C ILE A 108 -10.64 -8.79 9.10
N PHE A 109 -9.43 -8.59 8.55
CA PHE A 109 -9.19 -8.62 7.11
C PHE A 109 -9.12 -10.04 6.54
N ILE A 110 -8.69 -11.05 7.30
CA ILE A 110 -8.67 -12.44 6.80
C ILE A 110 -10.10 -12.92 6.49
N PRO A 111 -11.08 -12.83 7.42
CA PRO A 111 -12.46 -13.20 7.10
C PRO A 111 -13.05 -12.36 5.96
N ILE A 112 -12.79 -11.05 5.91
CA ILE A 112 -13.26 -10.20 4.81
C ILE A 112 -12.69 -10.66 3.48
N ALA A 113 -11.39 -10.95 3.41
CA ALA A 113 -10.74 -11.46 2.21
C ALA A 113 -11.34 -12.80 1.76
N ILE A 114 -11.64 -13.70 2.70
CA ILE A 114 -12.32 -14.97 2.40
C ILE A 114 -13.73 -14.72 1.84
N ILE A 115 -14.52 -13.87 2.50
CA ILE A 115 -15.88 -13.53 2.04
C ILE A 115 -15.84 -12.91 0.65
N PHE A 116 -14.91 -12.00 0.39
CA PHE A 116 -14.75 -11.36 -0.91
C PHE A 116 -14.30 -12.35 -1.97
N SER A 117 -13.41 -13.29 -1.65
CA SER A 117 -12.98 -14.33 -2.57
C SER A 117 -14.14 -15.24 -3.01
N PHE A 118 -15.10 -15.53 -2.14
CA PHE A 118 -16.29 -16.32 -2.49
C PHE A 118 -17.37 -15.50 -3.23
N ASN A 119 -17.36 -14.17 -3.11
CA ASN A 119 -18.36 -13.27 -3.71
C ASN A 119 -17.74 -12.33 -4.75
N ALA A 120 -16.62 -12.73 -5.36
CA ALA A 120 -15.83 -11.87 -6.24
C ALA A 120 -16.67 -11.34 -7.41
N GLU A 121 -17.42 -12.20 -8.09
CA GLU A 121 -18.24 -11.83 -9.25
C GLU A 121 -19.22 -10.67 -8.93
N ALA A 122 -19.95 -10.79 -7.81
CA ALA A 122 -20.89 -9.75 -7.39
C ALA A 122 -20.16 -8.44 -7.06
N ILE A 123 -19.01 -8.49 -6.39
CA ILE A 123 -18.26 -7.29 -5.97
C ILE A 123 -17.63 -6.59 -7.18
N TYR A 124 -17.00 -7.34 -8.09
CA TYR A 124 -16.32 -6.77 -9.25
C TYR A 124 -17.29 -6.18 -10.27
N SER A 125 -18.55 -6.63 -10.31
CA SER A 125 -19.60 -5.96 -11.10
C SER A 125 -19.79 -4.48 -10.74
N TYR A 126 -19.55 -4.10 -9.48
CA TYR A 126 -19.64 -2.72 -9.01
C TYR A 126 -18.29 -1.99 -9.05
N VAL A 127 -17.19 -2.70 -8.77
CA VAL A 127 -15.86 -2.10 -8.63
C VAL A 127 -15.17 -1.91 -9.99
N ALA A 128 -15.44 -2.78 -10.96
CA ALA A 128 -14.89 -2.74 -12.30
C ALA A 128 -16.02 -2.70 -13.36
N PRO A 129 -16.84 -1.62 -13.41
CA PRO A 129 -17.86 -1.50 -14.43
C PRO A 129 -17.22 -1.38 -15.82
N GLY A 130 -17.74 -2.12 -16.80
CA GLY A 130 -17.26 -2.10 -18.19
C GLY A 130 -16.61 -3.40 -18.68
N PHE A 131 -16.43 -4.41 -17.81
CA PHE A 131 -16.03 -5.77 -18.19
C PHE A 131 -17.27 -6.67 -18.36
N SER A 132 -17.20 -7.64 -19.26
CA SER A 132 -18.25 -8.64 -19.47
C SER A 132 -18.35 -9.61 -18.29
N VAL A 133 -19.44 -10.37 -18.22
CA VAL A 133 -19.61 -11.40 -17.17
C VAL A 133 -18.54 -12.49 -17.31
N GLU A 134 -18.18 -12.87 -18.55
CA GLU A 134 -17.12 -13.85 -18.79
C GLU A 134 -15.74 -13.33 -18.34
N GLU A 135 -15.45 -12.05 -18.54
CA GLU A 135 -14.21 -11.41 -18.10
C GLU A 135 -14.12 -11.33 -16.57
N ILE A 136 -15.23 -10.98 -15.90
CA ILE A 136 -15.30 -10.94 -14.43
C ILE A 136 -15.07 -12.32 -13.81
N GLN A 137 -15.48 -13.41 -14.47
CA GLN A 137 -15.25 -14.77 -13.97
C GLN A 137 -13.77 -15.20 -13.97
N ILE A 138 -12.92 -14.51 -14.75
CA ILE A 138 -11.48 -14.79 -14.83
C ILE A 138 -10.71 -14.02 -13.74
N ILE A 139 -11.31 -12.98 -13.15
CA ILE A 139 -10.75 -12.14 -12.07
C ILE A 139 -11.03 -12.77 -10.69
#